data_AF-A0A200HJ94-F1
#
_entry.id   AF-A0A200HJ94-F1
#
_cell.length_a   1.000
_cell.length_b   1.000
_cell.length_c   1.000
_cell.angle_alpha   90.00
_cell.angle_beta   90.00
_cell.angle_gamma   90.00
#
_symmetry.space_group_name_H-M   'P 1'
#
loop_
_entity.id
_entity.type
_entity.pdbx_description
1 polymer ?
#
loop_
_entity_poly.entity_id
_entity_poly.type
_entity_poly.pdbx_seq_one_letter_code
_entity_poly.pdbx_strand_id
1 'polypeptide(L)'
;MKTADMKYGAAARAALAATIGVAGLVALPVAASAEPTDTADTCEVTGGSLSWGIKESFRAYISGTIANGSWETSDGATYETPSFGWTPATGTVDSQTGAGQVSFTGTVHFTGHDGILDMTLANPTVQFGEDGNATLLLDTRGTDTSGEVAVDVTQEPIAELGALGPIEVESGAATFADVPVALSEQGAPAFADFYAPGEALDPLTVSFEFACAEPEPEPTEEAADEADADATAAESDDSSGTPWLPIGIGAAVVVVAAGTGTALYLRRRGNAAE
;
A
#
# COMPACT_ATOMS: atom_id res chain seq x y z
N MET A 1 3.05 -39.25 68.05
CA MET A 1 1.98 -40.00 67.36
C MET A 1 2.11 -39.67 65.88
N LYS A 2 2.83 -40.47 65.08
CA LYS A 2 2.51 -41.81 64.51
C LYS A 2 1.78 -41.70 63.15
N THR A 3 2.63 -41.61 62.10
CA THR A 3 2.61 -42.30 60.79
C THR A 3 1.31 -42.95 60.29
N ALA A 4 1.01 -42.78 58.99
CA ALA A 4 1.05 -43.89 58.01
C ALA A 4 0.81 -43.43 56.56
N ASP A 5 1.81 -43.68 55.71
CA ASP A 5 1.69 -43.99 54.27
C ASP A 5 0.76 -45.19 54.02
N MET A 6 0.10 -45.24 52.85
CA MET A 6 0.06 -46.50 52.09
C MET A 6 -0.22 -46.27 50.59
N LYS A 7 0.70 -46.79 49.78
CA LYS A 7 0.67 -46.88 48.32
C LYS A 7 0.11 -48.24 47.87
N TYR A 8 -0.20 -48.29 46.57
CA TYR A 8 -0.24 -49.43 45.62
C TYR A 8 -1.45 -50.37 45.60
N GLY A 9 -1.97 -50.53 44.38
CA GLY A 9 -2.83 -51.64 43.96
C GLY A 9 -3.02 -51.62 42.45
N ALA A 10 -2.05 -52.17 41.72
CA ALA A 10 -2.12 -52.41 40.28
C ALA A 10 -3.15 -53.51 39.95
N ALA A 11 -3.85 -53.37 38.83
CA ALA A 11 -4.47 -54.49 38.13
C ALA A 11 -4.18 -54.37 36.63
N ALA A 12 -3.64 -55.44 36.09
CA ALA A 12 -3.03 -55.52 34.77
C ALA A 12 -3.95 -56.28 33.78
N ARG A 13 -3.67 -56.03 32.49
CA ARG A 13 -3.88 -56.91 31.31
C ARG A 13 -5.30 -57.03 30.72
N ALA A 14 -5.43 -56.51 29.50
CA ALA A 14 -5.74 -57.35 28.34
C ALA A 14 -5.26 -56.65 27.06
N ALA A 15 -4.42 -57.36 26.29
CA ALA A 15 -4.02 -56.97 24.95
C ALA A 15 -5.07 -57.46 23.94
N LEU A 16 -5.42 -56.61 22.97
CA LEU A 16 -5.99 -57.05 21.71
C LEU A 16 -5.31 -56.25 20.59
N ALA A 17 -4.52 -56.95 19.78
CA ALA A 17 -3.94 -56.42 18.56
C ALA A 17 -5.03 -56.43 17.46
N ALA A 18 -5.24 -55.29 16.82
CA ALA A 18 -5.98 -55.19 15.57
C ALA A 18 -5.19 -54.29 14.61
N THR A 19 -4.44 -54.93 13.73
CA THR A 19 -3.78 -54.29 12.59
C THR A 19 -4.80 -54.06 11.48
N ILE A 20 -5.08 -52.80 11.16
CA ILE A 20 -5.78 -52.40 9.92
C ILE A 20 -4.82 -51.54 9.12
N GLY A 21 -4.48 -52.02 7.92
CA GLY A 21 -3.57 -51.36 6.98
C GLY A 21 -4.19 -50.10 6.40
N VAL A 22 -3.45 -49.00 6.45
CA VAL A 22 -3.77 -47.77 5.73
C VAL A 22 -3.16 -47.90 4.33
N ALA A 23 -4.02 -48.07 3.32
CA ALA A 23 -3.63 -47.94 1.92
C ALA A 23 -3.41 -46.46 1.61
N GLY A 24 -2.19 -46.11 1.21
CA GLY A 24 -1.82 -44.76 0.79
C GLY A 24 -2.40 -44.42 -0.58
N LEU A 25 -3.24 -43.38 -0.62
CA LEU A 25 -3.55 -42.64 -1.84
C LEU A 25 -2.58 -41.46 -1.92
N VAL A 26 -1.63 -41.54 -2.86
CA VAL A 26 -0.74 -40.43 -3.20
C VAL A 26 -1.56 -39.44 -4.04
N ALA A 27 -2.02 -38.36 -3.43
CA ALA A 27 -2.56 -37.22 -4.15
C ALA A 27 -1.37 -36.41 -4.70
N LEU A 28 -1.24 -36.33 -6.02
CA LEU A 28 -0.32 -35.41 -6.66
C LEU A 28 -0.80 -33.97 -6.42
N PRO A 29 0.10 -33.01 -6.13
CA PRO A 29 -0.30 -31.62 -6.05
C PRO A 29 -0.66 -31.15 -7.46
N VAL A 30 -1.91 -30.76 -7.67
CA VAL A 30 -2.30 -29.93 -8.80
C VAL A 30 -1.66 -28.57 -8.53
N ALA A 31 -0.58 -28.26 -9.26
CA ALA A 31 -0.06 -26.90 -9.31
C ALA A 31 -1.16 -26.03 -9.93
N ALA A 32 -1.82 -25.23 -9.10
CA ALA A 32 -2.63 -24.13 -9.58
C ALA A 32 -1.68 -23.17 -10.29
N SER A 33 -1.85 -22.99 -11.61
CA SER A 33 -1.28 -21.83 -12.29
C SER A 33 -1.85 -20.60 -11.61
N ALA A 34 -1.02 -19.88 -10.88
CA ALA A 34 -1.28 -18.49 -10.56
C ALA A 34 -1.24 -17.74 -11.89
N GLU A 35 -2.39 -17.19 -12.31
CA GLU A 35 -2.40 -16.21 -13.39
C GLU A 35 -1.55 -15.02 -12.94
N PRO A 36 -0.71 -14.43 -13.82
CA PRO A 36 0.08 -13.26 -13.46
C PRO A 36 -0.91 -12.17 -13.03
N THR A 37 -0.84 -11.76 -11.77
CA THR A 37 -1.51 -10.54 -11.34
C THR A 37 -0.76 -9.41 -12.03
N ASP A 38 -1.47 -8.68 -12.90
CA ASP A 38 -0.92 -7.58 -13.68
C ASP A 38 -0.33 -6.56 -12.71
N THR A 39 0.99 -6.61 -12.54
CA THR A 39 1.73 -5.78 -11.59
C THR A 39 2.01 -4.40 -12.20
N ALA A 40 1.56 -4.18 -13.45
CA ALA A 40 1.74 -2.94 -14.19
C ALA A 40 0.94 -1.77 -13.60
N ASP A 41 -0.18 -2.04 -12.91
CA ASP A 41 -1.07 -1.01 -12.38
C ASP A 41 -0.79 -0.63 -10.90
N THR A 42 0.36 -1.00 -10.36
CA THR A 42 0.72 -0.72 -8.96
C THR A 42 2.06 0.02 -8.85
N CYS A 43 2.07 1.07 -8.05
CA CYS A 43 3.25 1.81 -7.63
C CYS A 43 3.63 1.41 -6.20
N GLU A 44 4.90 1.10 -5.98
CA GLU A 44 5.44 0.77 -4.66
C GLU A 44 5.86 2.05 -3.93
N VAL A 45 5.42 2.22 -2.68
CA VAL A 45 5.87 3.31 -1.81
C VAL A 45 7.27 3.00 -1.32
N THR A 46 8.21 3.90 -1.61
CA THR A 46 9.65 3.72 -1.35
C THR A 46 10.17 4.54 -0.18
N GLY A 47 9.38 5.49 0.30
CA GLY A 47 9.72 6.35 1.43
C GLY A 47 8.60 7.30 1.80
N GLY A 48 8.75 7.99 2.93
CA GLY A 48 7.78 8.96 3.39
C GLY A 48 7.89 9.31 4.87
N SER A 49 7.00 10.20 5.29
CA SER A 49 6.85 10.65 6.67
C SER A 49 5.40 10.92 7.02
N LEU A 50 5.01 10.59 8.24
CA LEU A 50 3.77 11.04 8.87
C LEU A 50 4.12 11.91 10.09
N SER A 51 3.44 13.04 10.24
CA SER A 51 3.56 13.96 11.38
C SER A 51 2.19 14.25 11.97
N TRP A 52 2.02 13.98 13.26
CA TRP A 52 0.73 14.14 13.93
C TRP A 52 0.89 14.47 15.42
N GLY A 53 0.12 15.43 15.92
CA GLY A 53 0.12 15.79 17.33
C GLY A 53 -0.65 14.82 18.24
N ILE A 54 -1.52 13.96 17.70
CA ILE A 54 -2.62 13.32 18.44
C ILE A 54 -3.70 14.35 18.80
N LYS A 55 -3.58 15.07 19.92
CA LYS A 55 -4.49 16.16 20.31
C LYS A 55 -3.80 17.10 21.30
N GLU A 56 -3.74 18.40 21.04
CA GLU A 56 -3.01 19.35 21.89
C GLU A 56 -3.49 19.31 23.34
N SER A 57 -4.80 19.33 23.55
CA SER A 57 -5.39 19.29 24.90
C SER A 57 -5.06 17.99 25.64
N PHE A 58 -4.91 16.87 24.91
CA PHE A 58 -4.51 15.60 25.50
C PHE A 58 -3.03 15.64 25.92
N ARG A 59 -2.12 16.12 25.07
CA ARG A 59 -0.70 16.27 25.45
C ARG A 59 -0.52 17.24 26.62
N ALA A 60 -1.28 18.34 26.63
CA ALA A 60 -1.27 19.31 27.73
C ALA A 60 -1.80 18.70 29.04
N TYR A 61 -2.82 17.84 28.96
CA TYR A 61 -3.32 17.09 30.11
C TYR A 61 -2.30 16.08 30.64
N ILE A 62 -1.68 15.28 29.76
CA ILE A 62 -0.66 14.29 30.12
C ILE A 62 0.52 14.95 30.83
N SER A 63 1.10 16.00 30.23
CA SER A 63 2.25 16.72 30.80
C SER A 63 1.88 17.67 31.96
N GLY A 64 0.59 17.88 32.22
CA GLY A 64 0.09 18.77 33.25
C GLY A 64 0.03 18.14 34.64
N THR A 65 -0.34 18.96 35.63
CA THR A 65 -0.37 18.54 37.05
C THR A 65 -1.54 17.62 37.42
N ILE A 66 -2.44 17.34 36.46
CA ILE A 66 -3.61 16.47 36.70
C ILE A 66 -3.22 15.02 36.43
N ALA A 67 -2.78 14.71 35.20
CA ALA A 67 -2.29 13.37 34.88
C ALA A 67 -0.91 13.12 35.48
N ASN A 68 -0.08 14.15 35.63
CA ASN A 68 1.32 14.03 36.06
C ASN A 68 2.07 12.95 35.28
N GLY A 69 1.83 12.93 33.97
CA GLY A 69 2.26 11.88 33.06
C GLY A 69 3.39 12.30 32.15
N SER A 70 3.66 11.44 31.18
CA SER A 70 4.68 11.63 30.15
C SER A 70 4.33 10.82 28.90
N TRP A 71 5.13 11.00 27.85
CA TRP A 71 5.12 10.11 26.70
C TRP A 71 6.55 9.74 26.32
N GLU A 72 6.67 8.56 25.72
CA GLU A 72 7.92 8.03 25.17
C GLU A 72 7.67 7.58 23.73
N THR A 73 8.72 7.64 22.90
CA THR A 73 8.68 7.13 21.53
C THR A 73 9.69 6.02 21.35
N SER A 74 9.31 4.95 20.66
CA SER A 74 10.17 3.82 20.33
C SER A 74 9.94 3.32 18.90
N ASP A 75 10.72 2.32 18.49
CA ASP A 75 10.55 1.59 17.22
C ASP A 75 10.58 2.47 15.95
N GLY A 76 11.30 3.60 16.03
CA GLY A 76 11.47 4.56 14.93
C GLY A 76 10.57 5.78 15.02
N ALA A 77 9.56 5.81 15.91
CA ALA A 77 8.81 7.01 16.18
C ALA A 77 9.70 8.06 16.87
N THR A 78 9.43 9.33 16.58
CA THR A 78 10.13 10.49 17.13
C THR A 78 9.14 11.50 17.68
N TYR A 79 9.63 12.43 18.50
CA TYR A 79 8.85 13.56 18.99
C TYR A 79 9.65 14.84 18.87
N GLU A 80 9.09 15.81 18.14
CA GLU A 80 9.55 17.20 18.12
C GLU A 80 8.34 18.09 18.33
N THR A 81 8.35 18.88 19.41
CA THR A 81 7.17 19.68 19.79
C THR A 81 6.66 20.51 18.60
N PRO A 82 5.38 20.37 18.21
CA PRO A 82 4.31 19.70 18.94
C PRO A 82 3.97 18.26 18.51
N SER A 83 4.67 17.69 17.53
CA SER A 83 4.24 16.50 16.79
C SER A 83 5.08 15.26 17.04
N PHE A 84 4.42 14.11 16.94
CA PHE A 84 5.07 12.83 16.75
C PHE A 84 5.35 12.60 15.27
N GLY A 85 6.46 11.94 14.96
CA GLY A 85 6.90 11.67 13.59
C GLY A 85 7.19 10.20 13.36
N TRP A 86 6.77 9.66 12.20
CA TRP A 86 6.99 8.29 11.77
C TRP A 86 7.63 8.24 10.39
N THR A 87 8.66 7.41 10.22
CA THR A 87 9.43 7.22 8.98
C THR A 87 10.27 5.92 9.08
N PRO A 88 10.64 5.26 7.97
CA PRO A 88 10.17 5.46 6.60
C PRO A 88 8.76 4.92 6.38
N ALA A 89 8.20 5.24 5.22
CA ALA A 89 6.93 4.69 4.76
C ALA A 89 7.15 3.48 3.83
N THR A 90 6.17 2.59 3.80
CA THR A 90 6.03 1.48 2.83
C THR A 90 4.57 1.38 2.40
N GLY A 91 4.27 0.60 1.37
CA GLY A 91 2.90 0.43 0.90
C GLY A 91 2.79 0.49 -0.61
N THR A 92 1.59 0.74 -1.11
CA THR A 92 1.27 0.69 -2.53
C THR A 92 0.20 1.71 -2.89
N VAL A 93 0.29 2.23 -4.12
CA VAL A 93 -0.71 3.09 -4.74
C VAL A 93 -1.08 2.47 -6.08
N ASP A 94 -2.37 2.33 -6.34
CA ASP A 94 -2.90 1.94 -7.65
C ASP A 94 -2.69 3.10 -8.65
N SER A 95 -2.00 2.82 -9.76
CA SER A 95 -1.58 3.85 -10.71
C SER A 95 -2.73 4.43 -11.53
N GLN A 96 -3.88 3.76 -11.58
CA GLN A 96 -5.05 4.18 -12.36
C GLN A 96 -6.03 5.00 -11.51
N THR A 97 -6.27 4.57 -10.27
CA THR A 97 -7.28 5.11 -9.37
C THR A 97 -6.71 6.03 -8.29
N GLY A 98 -5.41 5.91 -8.00
CA GLY A 98 -4.79 6.60 -6.87
C GLY A 98 -5.24 6.07 -5.51
N ALA A 99 -5.96 4.95 -5.44
CA ALA A 99 -6.29 4.28 -4.19
C ALA A 99 -5.05 3.56 -3.63
N GLY A 100 -4.95 3.39 -2.31
CA GLY A 100 -3.79 2.73 -1.75
C GLY A 100 -3.70 2.76 -0.24
N GLN A 101 -2.52 2.38 0.25
CA GLN A 101 -2.17 2.47 1.65
C GLN A 101 -0.69 2.83 1.83
N VAL A 102 -0.42 3.62 2.87
CA VAL A 102 0.93 4.04 3.28
C VAL A 102 1.09 3.70 4.76
N SER A 103 1.99 2.78 5.06
CA SER A 103 2.24 2.23 6.38
C SER A 103 3.60 2.66 6.93
N PHE A 104 3.65 2.92 8.23
CA PHE A 104 4.85 3.30 8.95
C PHE A 104 5.05 2.40 10.18
N THR A 105 6.29 2.31 10.65
CA THR A 105 6.62 1.69 11.94
C THR A 105 6.84 2.76 13.00
N GLY A 106 6.60 2.40 14.26
CA GLY A 106 6.96 3.24 15.40
C GLY A 106 5.85 3.35 16.42
N THR A 107 6.23 3.59 17.66
CA THR A 107 5.36 3.51 18.82
C THR A 107 5.39 4.81 19.60
N VAL A 108 4.23 5.31 20.00
CA VAL A 108 4.06 6.37 20.98
C VAL A 108 3.34 5.78 22.19
N HIS A 109 3.96 5.89 23.37
CA HIS A 109 3.40 5.39 24.62
C HIS A 109 3.17 6.55 25.58
N PHE A 110 1.92 6.75 25.99
CA PHE A 110 1.51 7.74 26.98
C PHE A 110 1.25 7.07 28.31
N THR A 111 1.74 7.68 29.38
CA THR A 111 1.47 7.26 30.76
C THR A 111 0.99 8.43 31.61
N GLY A 112 0.19 8.15 32.64
CA GLY A 112 -0.29 9.13 33.61
C GLY A 112 -1.04 8.48 34.77
N HIS A 113 -1.42 9.27 35.77
CA HIS A 113 -2.14 8.80 36.97
C HIS A 113 -1.45 7.61 37.64
N ASP A 114 -0.14 7.74 37.87
CA ASP A 114 0.68 6.69 38.48
C ASP A 114 0.59 5.32 37.76
N GLY A 115 0.35 5.34 36.44
CA GLY A 115 0.26 4.16 35.57
C GLY A 115 -1.16 3.66 35.31
N ILE A 116 -2.19 4.30 35.86
CA ILE A 116 -3.59 3.97 35.53
C ILE A 116 -3.89 4.32 34.07
N LEU A 117 -3.44 5.50 33.62
CA LEU A 117 -3.46 5.84 32.20
C LEU A 117 -2.23 5.21 31.56
N ASP A 118 -2.47 4.27 30.64
CA ASP A 118 -1.46 3.57 29.85
C ASP A 118 -2.03 3.38 28.44
N MET A 119 -1.56 4.20 27.50
CA MET A 119 -2.06 4.21 26.12
C MET A 119 -0.90 4.10 25.13
N THR A 120 -0.97 3.12 24.25
CA THR A 120 -0.03 2.90 23.15
C THR A 120 -0.72 3.12 21.82
N LEU A 121 -0.10 3.93 20.97
CA LEU A 121 -0.47 4.12 19.56
C LEU A 121 0.75 3.74 18.70
N ALA A 122 0.63 2.75 17.84
CA ALA A 122 1.75 2.25 17.07
C ALA A 122 1.40 1.93 15.62
N ASN A 123 2.44 1.89 14.78
CA ASN A 123 2.40 1.41 13.39
C ASN A 123 1.27 2.03 12.55
N PRO A 124 1.24 3.37 12.38
CA PRO A 124 0.16 4.00 11.64
C PRO A 124 0.14 3.55 10.17
N THR A 125 -1.07 3.32 9.66
CA THR A 125 -1.33 3.11 8.23
C THR A 125 -2.41 4.09 7.77
N VAL A 126 -2.11 4.90 6.76
CA VAL A 126 -3.09 5.75 6.08
C VAL A 126 -3.62 4.96 4.89
N GLN A 127 -4.89 4.57 4.93
CA GLN A 127 -5.59 3.92 3.82
C GLN A 127 -6.49 4.93 3.13
N PHE A 128 -6.53 4.94 1.79
CA PHE A 128 -7.32 5.88 1.01
C PHE A 128 -7.90 5.23 -0.25
N GLY A 129 -9.15 5.59 -0.56
CA GLY A 129 -9.87 5.13 -1.76
C GLY A 129 -9.75 6.10 -2.95
N GLU A 130 -10.27 5.67 -4.10
CA GLU A 130 -10.36 6.48 -5.33
C GLU A 130 -11.16 7.78 -5.13
N ASP A 131 -12.14 7.75 -4.22
CA ASP A 131 -12.96 8.91 -3.88
C ASP A 131 -12.27 9.90 -2.92
N GLY A 132 -11.03 9.62 -2.53
CA GLY A 132 -10.22 10.40 -1.60
C GLY A 132 -10.59 10.18 -0.13
N ASN A 133 -11.62 9.40 0.19
CA ASN A 133 -11.91 9.07 1.58
C ASN A 133 -10.74 8.28 2.16
N ALA A 134 -10.31 8.67 3.35
CA ALA A 134 -9.14 8.10 3.99
C ALA A 134 -9.37 7.82 5.46
N THR A 135 -8.70 6.79 5.95
CA THR A 135 -8.82 6.31 7.33
C THR A 135 -7.42 6.06 7.89
N LEU A 136 -7.24 6.38 9.17
CA LEU A 136 -6.00 6.11 9.91
C LEU A 136 -6.19 4.83 10.75
N LEU A 137 -5.42 3.82 10.37
CA LEU A 137 -5.33 2.55 11.07
C LEU A 137 -4.12 2.58 12.01
N LEU A 138 -4.27 2.02 13.20
CA LEU A 138 -3.21 1.95 14.22
C LEU A 138 -3.30 0.63 15.00
N ASP A 139 -2.16 0.20 15.51
CA ASP A 139 -2.11 -0.73 16.64
C ASP A 139 -2.34 0.09 17.91
N THR A 140 -3.42 -0.21 18.63
CA THR A 140 -3.89 0.63 19.73
C THR A 140 -4.20 -0.21 20.95
N ARG A 141 -3.56 0.17 22.06
CA ARG A 141 -3.90 -0.33 23.39
C ARG A 141 -4.18 0.85 24.30
N GLY A 142 -5.23 0.77 25.12
CA GLY A 142 -5.57 1.81 26.08
C GLY A 142 -6.30 1.25 27.29
N THR A 143 -6.08 1.86 28.44
CA THR A 143 -6.75 1.54 29.70
C THR A 143 -7.92 2.47 30.00
N ASP A 144 -8.90 1.98 30.75
CA ASP A 144 -9.96 2.81 31.32
C ASP A 144 -9.51 3.51 32.61
N THR A 145 -10.42 4.27 33.23
CA THR A 145 -10.15 5.00 34.49
C THR A 145 -9.92 4.11 35.71
N SER A 146 -10.16 2.80 35.62
CA SER A 146 -9.83 1.81 36.65
C SER A 146 -8.46 1.15 36.43
N GLY A 147 -7.84 1.38 35.27
CA GLY A 147 -6.56 0.80 34.86
C GLY A 147 -6.70 -0.53 34.12
N GLU A 148 -7.93 -0.96 33.83
CA GLU A 148 -8.19 -2.17 33.05
C GLU A 148 -8.10 -1.86 31.55
N VAL A 149 -7.72 -2.85 30.74
CA VAL A 149 -7.60 -2.67 29.27
C VAL A 149 -9.00 -2.46 28.67
N ALA A 150 -9.20 -1.28 28.08
CA ALA A 150 -10.44 -0.89 27.39
C ALA A 150 -10.40 -1.24 25.90
N VAL A 151 -9.21 -1.17 25.30
CA VAL A 151 -8.97 -1.51 23.89
C VAL A 151 -7.58 -2.13 23.74
N ASP A 152 -7.48 -3.12 22.87
CA ASP A 152 -6.24 -3.79 22.46
C ASP A 152 -6.48 -4.39 21.07
N VAL A 153 -6.11 -3.62 20.04
CA VAL A 153 -6.41 -3.92 18.64
C VAL A 153 -5.21 -3.65 17.76
N THR A 154 -5.18 -4.27 16.58
CA THR A 154 -4.07 -4.20 15.62
C THR A 154 -4.63 -3.76 14.28
N GLN A 155 -4.05 -2.70 13.69
CA GLN A 155 -4.47 -2.13 12.39
C GLN A 155 -5.99 -1.90 12.25
N GLU A 156 -6.63 -1.39 13.30
CA GLU A 156 -8.06 -1.02 13.27
C GLU A 156 -8.23 0.48 12.96
N PRO A 157 -9.37 0.90 12.38
CA PRO A 157 -9.62 2.29 12.02
C PRO A 157 -9.87 3.14 13.27
N ILE A 158 -8.83 3.83 13.75
CA ILE A 158 -8.89 4.64 14.98
C ILE A 158 -9.36 6.07 14.72
N ALA A 159 -9.17 6.56 13.50
CA ALA A 159 -9.67 7.87 13.09
C ALA A 159 -10.02 7.90 11.61
N GLU A 160 -11.03 8.69 11.28
CA GLU A 160 -11.33 9.08 9.91
C GLU A 160 -10.52 10.32 9.55
N LEU A 161 -10.04 10.38 8.32
CA LEU A 161 -9.31 11.50 7.78
C LEU A 161 -10.19 12.30 6.84
N GLY A 162 -9.95 13.61 6.77
CA GLY A 162 -10.51 14.44 5.71
C GLY A 162 -10.07 13.92 4.35
N ALA A 163 -10.93 14.14 3.33
CA ALA A 163 -10.66 13.66 1.99
C ALA A 163 -9.29 14.13 1.49
N LEU A 164 -8.47 13.17 1.05
CA LEU A 164 -7.20 13.45 0.41
C LEU A 164 -7.46 13.88 -1.03
N GLY A 165 -6.68 14.84 -1.51
CA GLY A 165 -6.73 15.25 -2.91
C GLY A 165 -6.27 14.12 -3.84
N PRO A 166 -6.50 14.26 -5.16
CA PRO A 166 -6.03 13.27 -6.13
C PRO A 166 -4.51 13.12 -6.07
N ILE A 167 -4.02 11.89 -6.25
CA ILE A 167 -2.60 11.60 -6.38
C ILE A 167 -2.22 11.74 -7.85
N GLU A 168 -1.30 12.66 -8.14
CA GLU A 168 -0.68 12.77 -9.46
C GLU A 168 0.43 11.71 -9.56
N VAL A 169 0.09 10.53 -10.06
CA VAL A 169 0.99 9.36 -10.11
C VAL A 169 2.33 9.71 -10.80
N GLU A 170 2.29 10.55 -11.83
CA GLU A 170 3.48 10.89 -12.63
C GLU A 170 4.49 11.78 -11.91
N SER A 171 4.10 12.35 -10.76
CA SER A 171 5.01 13.10 -9.90
C SER A 171 5.93 12.19 -9.07
N GLY A 172 5.57 10.91 -8.90
CA GLY A 172 6.29 9.95 -8.05
C GLY A 172 6.26 10.27 -6.55
N ALA A 173 5.46 11.25 -6.11
CA ALA A 173 5.33 11.61 -4.70
C ALA A 173 4.01 12.33 -4.40
N ALA A 174 3.49 12.19 -3.19
CA ALA A 174 2.32 12.92 -2.72
C ALA A 174 2.58 13.57 -1.36
N THR A 175 1.89 14.67 -1.08
CA THR A 175 1.89 15.32 0.23
C THR A 175 0.52 15.90 0.53
N PHE A 176 -0.01 15.52 1.68
CA PHE A 176 -1.27 16.02 2.21
C PHE A 176 -0.98 16.66 3.57
N ALA A 177 -1.06 17.97 3.62
CA ALA A 177 -0.82 18.77 4.82
C ALA A 177 -2.13 19.15 5.50
N ASP A 178 -2.08 19.31 6.82
CA ASP A 178 -3.21 19.75 7.65
C ASP A 178 -4.50 18.94 7.42
N VAL A 179 -4.37 17.64 7.17
CA VAL A 179 -5.49 16.73 6.96
C VAL A 179 -6.31 16.65 8.24
N PRO A 180 -7.61 17.03 8.22
CA PRO A 180 -8.47 16.90 9.39
C PRO A 180 -8.54 15.46 9.88
N VAL A 181 -8.58 15.26 11.20
CA VAL A 181 -8.66 13.94 11.83
C VAL A 181 -9.85 13.93 12.78
N ALA A 182 -10.75 12.96 12.61
CA ALA A 182 -11.92 12.74 13.46
C ALA A 182 -11.84 11.36 14.13
N LEU A 183 -11.95 11.32 15.46
CA LEU A 183 -11.87 10.08 16.23
C LEU A 183 -12.98 9.09 15.83
N SER A 184 -12.66 7.82 15.64
CA SER A 184 -13.67 6.80 15.30
C SER A 184 -14.36 6.23 16.55
N GLU A 185 -15.39 5.40 16.34
CA GLU A 185 -16.00 4.61 17.42
C GLU A 185 -15.01 3.62 18.04
N GLN A 186 -14.13 3.02 17.22
CA GLN A 186 -13.10 2.08 17.66
C GLN A 186 -11.95 2.78 18.39
N GLY A 187 -11.70 4.05 18.08
CA GLY A 187 -10.65 4.85 18.72
C GLY A 187 -11.05 5.44 20.08
N ALA A 188 -12.32 5.75 20.30
CA ALA A 188 -12.79 6.39 21.53
C ALA A 188 -12.40 5.67 22.84
N PRO A 189 -12.46 4.32 22.93
CA PRO A 189 -12.06 3.60 24.14
C PRO A 189 -10.58 3.77 24.52
N ALA A 190 -9.69 4.06 23.56
CA ALA A 190 -8.26 4.33 23.85
C ALA A 190 -8.08 5.56 24.75
N PHE A 191 -9.04 6.50 24.68
CA PHE A 191 -9.12 7.69 25.50
C PHE A 191 -10.09 7.54 26.67
N ALA A 192 -10.37 6.30 27.11
CA ALA A 192 -11.33 5.98 28.16
C ALA A 192 -12.70 6.67 27.97
N ASP A 193 -13.13 6.80 26.71
CA ASP A 193 -14.39 7.44 26.29
C ASP A 193 -14.55 8.91 26.70
N PHE A 194 -13.46 9.61 27.05
CA PHE A 194 -13.50 11.05 27.32
C PHE A 194 -13.74 11.90 26.07
N TYR A 195 -13.46 11.33 24.89
CA TYR A 195 -13.73 11.95 23.59
C TYR A 195 -14.77 11.10 22.86
N ALA A 196 -15.82 11.76 22.36
CA ALA A 196 -16.86 11.08 21.61
C ALA A 196 -16.37 10.75 20.19
N PRO A 197 -16.94 9.73 19.53
CA PRO A 197 -16.74 9.52 18.09
C PRO A 197 -17.10 10.79 17.30
N GLY A 198 -16.29 11.13 16.30
CA GLY A 198 -16.35 12.36 15.53
C GLY A 198 -15.68 13.58 16.18
N GLU A 199 -15.18 13.46 17.42
CA GLU A 199 -14.39 14.53 18.05
C GLU A 199 -13.14 14.83 17.22
N ALA A 200 -12.88 16.11 16.99
CA ALA A 200 -11.72 16.55 16.24
C ALA A 200 -10.43 16.30 17.05
N LEU A 201 -9.47 15.65 16.40
CA LEU A 201 -8.10 15.50 16.86
C LEU A 201 -7.22 16.57 16.20
N ASP A 202 -5.92 16.61 16.52
CA ASP A 202 -5.01 17.49 15.79
C ASP A 202 -4.95 17.04 14.32
N PRO A 203 -4.86 17.96 13.34
CA PRO A 203 -4.66 17.57 11.96
C PRO A 203 -3.30 16.88 11.78
N LEU A 204 -3.18 16.03 10.76
CA LEU A 204 -1.93 15.35 10.42
C LEU A 204 -1.37 15.83 9.08
N THR A 205 -0.07 15.62 8.89
CA THR A 205 0.58 15.75 7.58
C THR A 205 1.18 14.41 7.20
N VAL A 206 0.91 13.95 5.98
CA VAL A 206 1.51 12.73 5.42
C VAL A 206 2.13 13.03 4.07
N SER A 207 3.34 12.53 3.86
CA SER A 207 4.11 12.65 2.63
C SER A 207 4.72 11.30 2.29
N PHE A 208 4.74 10.93 1.02
CA PHE A 208 5.33 9.67 0.58
C PHE A 208 5.79 9.75 -0.88
N GLU A 209 6.80 8.94 -1.19
CA GLU A 209 7.40 8.77 -2.51
C GLU A 209 7.07 7.35 -3.01
N PHE A 210 6.84 7.20 -4.30
CA PHE A 210 6.46 5.93 -4.90
C PHE A 210 7.02 5.77 -6.31
N ALA A 211 7.22 4.52 -6.72
CA ALA A 211 7.74 4.16 -8.04
C ALA A 211 6.80 3.14 -8.69
N CYS A 212 6.34 3.45 -9.89
CA CYS A 212 5.49 2.57 -10.69
C CYS A 212 6.35 1.75 -11.65
N ALA A 213 5.94 0.51 -11.94
CA ALA A 213 6.53 -0.22 -13.06
C ALA A 213 6.22 0.54 -14.36
N GLU A 214 7.24 0.80 -15.18
CA GLU A 214 7.01 1.36 -16.51
C GLU A 214 6.33 0.28 -17.37
N PRO A 215 5.24 0.59 -18.10
CA PRO A 215 4.56 -0.40 -18.91
C PRO A 215 5.57 -1.04 -19.88
N GLU A 216 5.70 -2.37 -19.80
CA GLU A 216 6.55 -3.12 -20.72
C GLU A 216 6.04 -2.85 -22.14
N PRO A 217 6.92 -2.49 -23.11
CA PRO A 217 6.46 -2.21 -24.46
C PRO A 217 5.72 -3.43 -25.00
N GLU A 218 4.47 -3.23 -25.40
CA GLU A 218 3.66 -4.24 -26.08
C GLU A 218 4.51 -4.91 -27.17
N PRO A 219 4.59 -6.25 -27.20
CA PRO A 219 5.33 -6.93 -28.25
C PRO A 219 4.72 -6.50 -29.57
N THR A 220 5.49 -5.77 -30.37
CA THR A 220 5.10 -5.46 -31.74
C THR A 220 4.97 -6.81 -32.43
N GLU A 221 3.73 -7.24 -32.69
CA GLU A 221 3.45 -8.36 -33.58
C GLU A 221 4.04 -7.95 -34.94
N GLU A 222 5.27 -8.41 -35.21
CA GLU A 222 5.79 -8.49 -36.57
C GLU A 222 4.79 -9.36 -37.34
N ALA A 223 3.97 -8.69 -38.16
CA ALA A 223 3.11 -9.34 -39.11
C ALA A 223 3.96 -10.29 -39.95
N ALA A 224 3.84 -11.60 -39.68
CA ALA A 224 4.35 -12.63 -40.54
C ALA A 224 3.63 -12.48 -41.89
N ASP A 225 4.37 -12.05 -42.89
CA ASP A 225 3.97 -11.98 -44.29
C ASP A 225 3.70 -13.43 -44.75
N GLU A 226 2.46 -13.91 -44.59
CA GLU A 226 1.99 -15.16 -45.19
C GLU A 226 1.87 -14.94 -46.70
N ALA A 227 2.94 -15.26 -47.40
CA ALA A 227 2.96 -15.41 -48.84
C ALA A 227 1.92 -16.46 -49.26
N ASP A 228 0.85 -15.94 -49.86
CA ASP A 228 -0.21 -16.64 -50.60
C ASP A 228 0.40 -17.67 -51.56
N ALA A 229 0.10 -18.95 -51.32
CA ALA A 229 0.44 -20.07 -52.19
C ALA A 229 -0.84 -20.55 -52.89
N ASP A 230 -1.26 -19.86 -53.95
CA ASP A 230 -2.21 -20.39 -54.92
C ASP A 230 -1.48 -21.22 -55.99
N ALA A 231 -2.02 -22.41 -56.24
CA ALA A 231 -1.50 -23.40 -57.17
C ALA A 231 -2.27 -23.34 -58.49
N THR A 232 -1.59 -23.30 -59.65
CA THR A 232 -2.02 -24.09 -60.82
C THR A 232 -1.01 -24.20 -61.97
N ALA A 233 -0.93 -25.44 -62.45
CA ALA A 233 -0.78 -25.91 -63.83
C ALA A 233 0.57 -25.84 -64.57
N ALA A 234 0.95 -27.02 -65.04
CA ALA A 234 2.10 -27.37 -65.85
C ALA A 234 2.01 -26.88 -67.30
N GLU A 235 3.17 -26.62 -67.90
CA GLU A 235 3.49 -27.09 -69.26
C GLU A 235 5.01 -27.27 -69.38
N SER A 236 5.39 -28.37 -70.04
CA SER A 236 6.77 -28.72 -70.37
C SER A 236 7.11 -28.13 -71.73
N ASP A 237 8.26 -27.47 -71.87
CA ASP A 237 8.99 -27.54 -73.13
C ASP A 237 10.49 -27.26 -72.95
N ASP A 238 11.25 -28.06 -73.69
CA ASP A 238 12.68 -28.30 -73.60
C ASP A 238 13.40 -27.43 -74.65
N SER A 239 14.29 -26.53 -74.25
CA SER A 239 15.40 -26.09 -75.12
C SER A 239 16.43 -25.23 -74.39
N SER A 240 17.57 -25.88 -74.11
CA SER A 240 18.95 -25.38 -74.23
C SER A 240 19.22 -23.86 -74.26
N GLY A 241 20.03 -23.37 -73.31
CA GLY A 241 20.83 -22.16 -73.51
C GLY A 241 21.27 -21.42 -72.25
N THR A 242 22.34 -21.87 -71.60
CA THR A 242 23.08 -21.14 -70.55
C THR A 242 24.23 -20.34 -71.20
N PRO A 243 24.84 -19.30 -70.58
CA PRO A 243 24.32 -18.18 -69.77
C PRO A 243 24.87 -16.82 -70.27
N TRP A 244 24.30 -15.68 -69.84
CA TRP A 244 25.06 -14.53 -69.29
C TRP A 244 24.16 -13.35 -68.85
N LEU A 245 24.37 -12.91 -67.61
CA LEU A 245 24.09 -11.57 -67.03
C LEU A 245 25.48 -11.02 -66.58
N PRO A 246 25.73 -9.71 -66.35
CA PRO A 246 24.84 -8.80 -65.60
C PRO A 246 24.91 -7.28 -65.95
N ILE A 247 24.24 -6.49 -65.09
CA ILE A 247 24.28 -5.02 -64.86
C ILE A 247 23.17 -4.27 -65.61
N GLY A 248 22.23 -3.55 -64.99
CA GLY A 248 22.05 -3.15 -63.59
C GLY A 248 21.46 -1.73 -63.56
N ILE A 249 20.38 -1.54 -62.77
CA ILE A 249 19.87 -0.28 -62.20
C ILE A 249 19.27 0.68 -63.25
N GLY A 250 17.97 1.01 -63.24
CA GLY A 250 17.11 1.36 -62.12
C GLY A 250 16.63 2.80 -62.35
N ALA A 251 15.36 2.96 -62.71
CA ALA A 251 14.72 4.20 -63.10
C ALA A 251 14.11 4.95 -61.90
N ALA A 252 13.65 6.19 -62.19
CA ALA A 252 12.63 7.00 -61.50
C ALA A 252 13.14 8.01 -60.43
N VAL A 253 13.15 9.33 -60.70
CA VAL A 253 12.03 10.33 -60.66
C VAL A 253 11.87 10.92 -59.23
N VAL A 254 12.44 12.10 -58.95
CA VAL A 254 11.81 13.46 -58.86
C VAL A 254 10.70 13.57 -57.80
N VAL A 255 10.87 14.47 -56.81
CA VAL A 255 10.01 15.66 -56.52
C VAL A 255 10.72 16.59 -55.52
N VAL A 256 10.75 17.88 -55.86
CA VAL A 256 11.11 19.04 -55.04
C VAL A 256 9.85 19.58 -54.37
N ALA A 257 9.91 19.96 -53.09
CA ALA A 257 9.10 21.06 -52.55
C ALA A 257 9.74 21.68 -51.30
N ALA A 258 10.21 22.91 -51.46
CA ALA A 258 10.59 23.82 -50.39
C ALA A 258 9.34 24.44 -49.75
N GLY A 259 9.35 24.65 -48.44
CA GLY A 259 8.30 25.34 -47.71
C GLY A 259 8.85 26.10 -46.51
N THR A 260 9.47 27.25 -46.75
CA THR A 260 9.67 28.31 -45.74
C THR A 260 8.39 29.12 -45.59
N GLY A 261 7.92 29.30 -44.37
CA GLY A 261 6.74 30.11 -44.07
C GLY A 261 6.72 30.59 -42.62
N THR A 262 7.62 31.52 -42.28
CA THR A 262 7.57 32.31 -41.05
C THR A 262 6.46 33.37 -41.17
N ALA A 263 5.55 33.47 -40.21
CA ALA A 263 4.86 34.73 -39.93
C ALA A 263 4.31 34.75 -38.49
N LEU A 264 4.83 35.74 -37.76
CA LEU A 264 4.50 36.18 -36.41
C LEU A 264 3.12 36.85 -36.31
N TYR A 265 2.76 37.18 -35.05
CA TYR A 265 1.90 38.28 -34.60
C TYR A 265 0.43 37.83 -34.33
N LEU A 266 -0.11 37.86 -33.11
CA LEU A 266 -0.32 39.06 -32.29
C LEU A 266 -0.63 38.78 -30.81
N ARG A 267 -0.11 39.69 -29.99
CA ARG A 267 -0.40 39.98 -28.59
C ARG A 267 -1.71 40.77 -28.46
N ARG A 268 -2.59 40.42 -27.52
CA ARG A 268 -3.45 41.44 -26.87
C ARG A 268 -3.87 41.05 -25.45
N ARG A 269 -3.80 42.07 -24.59
CA ARG A 269 -3.98 42.14 -23.13
C ARG A 269 -5.38 42.70 -22.80
N GLY A 270 -5.89 42.38 -21.61
CA GLY A 270 -6.96 43.08 -20.86
C GLY A 270 -8.24 42.26 -20.71
N ASN A 271 -8.92 42.15 -19.56
CA ASN A 271 -8.97 43.00 -18.36
C ASN A 271 -9.52 42.23 -17.15
N ALA A 272 -9.38 42.86 -15.98
CA ALA A 272 -9.92 42.53 -14.66
C ALA A 272 -11.44 42.73 -14.49
N ALA A 273 -11.91 42.39 -13.28
CA ALA A 273 -13.24 42.44 -12.63
C ALA A 273 -13.83 41.02 -12.51
N GLU A 274 -14.21 40.52 -11.33
CA GLU A 274 -14.72 41.12 -10.09
C GLU A 274 -14.31 40.28 -8.86
#